data_AF-A0A4Y8C7C4-F1
#
_entry.id   AF-A0A4Y8C7C4-F1
#
_cell.length_a   1.000
_cell.length_b   1.000
_cell.length_c   1.000
_cell.angle_alpha   90.00
_cell.angle_beta   90.00
_cell.angle_gamma   90.00
#
_symmetry.space_group_name_H-M   'P 1'
#
loop_
_entity.id
_entity.type
_entity.pdbx_description
1 polymer ?
#
loop_
_entity_poly.entity_id
_entity_poly.type
_entity_poly.pdbx_seq_one_letter_code
_entity_poly.pdbx_strand_id
1 'polypeptide(L)'
;VENIVFDYNGFNAERFYHRAQLILREEGFINFTAYKTKTPGHLHLYIHKGHTALNEGYSLASKLSMMFASKMPVEWKVFPSMDVPREFNILILPYEVYQKERGSSWSKHM
;
A
#
# COMPACT_ATOMS: atom_id res chain seq x y z
N VAL A 1 -9.35 -1.55 -10.32
CA VAL A 1 -8.01 -1.91 -9.80
C VAL A 1 -8.17 -2.97 -8.75
N GLU A 2 -7.25 -3.94 -8.69
CA GLU A 2 -7.29 -5.03 -7.69
C GLU A 2 -6.55 -4.69 -6.40
N ASN A 3 -5.56 -3.78 -6.50
CA ASN A 3 -4.70 -3.40 -5.39
C ASN A 3 -4.54 -1.87 -5.33
N ILE A 4 -4.39 -1.37 -4.11
CA ILE A 4 -3.75 -0.07 -3.84
C ILE A 4 -2.30 -0.35 -3.49
N VAL A 5 -1.36 0.40 -4.04
CA VAL A 5 0.07 0.14 -3.87
C VAL A 5 0.78 1.37 -3.35
N PHE A 6 1.56 1.20 -2.29
CA PHE A 6 2.49 2.19 -1.81
C PHE A 6 3.90 1.85 -2.33
N ASP A 7 4.46 2.72 -3.15
CA ASP A 7 5.85 2.69 -3.59
C ASP A 7 6.70 3.51 -2.62
N TYR A 8 7.22 2.86 -1.59
CA TYR A 8 8.09 3.43 -0.58
C TYR A 8 9.52 3.55 -1.10
N ASN A 9 10.05 4.76 -1.05
CA ASN A 9 11.36 5.16 -1.56
C ASN A 9 12.24 5.82 -0.48
N GLY A 10 11.95 5.58 0.80
CA GLY A 10 12.76 6.07 1.92
C GLY A 10 13.86 5.10 2.32
N PHE A 11 14.58 5.45 3.39
CA PHE A 11 15.78 4.71 3.83
C PHE A 11 15.51 3.61 4.87
N ASN A 12 14.32 3.57 5.48
CA ASN A 12 13.99 2.65 6.56
C ASN A 12 12.69 1.87 6.30
N ALA A 13 12.80 0.86 5.44
CA ALA A 13 11.73 -0.07 5.08
C ALA A 13 11.05 -0.72 6.30
N GLU A 14 11.82 -1.13 7.31
CA GLU A 14 11.29 -1.80 8.50
C GLU A 14 10.35 -0.89 9.29
N ARG A 15 10.79 0.34 9.54
CA ARG A 15 9.98 1.36 10.22
C ARG A 15 8.72 1.70 9.43
N PHE A 16 8.84 1.85 8.11
CA PHE A 16 7.70 2.08 7.23
C PHE A 16 6.70 0.93 7.31
N TYR A 17 7.16 -0.31 7.09
CA TYR A 17 6.31 -1.49 7.11
C TYR A 17 5.62 -1.68 8.46
N HIS A 18 6.37 -1.56 9.56
CA HIS A 18 5.83 -1.73 10.91
C HIS A 18 4.71 -0.74 11.23
N ARG A 19 4.81 0.52 10.76
CA ARG A 19 3.76 1.52 10.93
C ARG A 19 2.59 1.29 9.99
N ALA A 20 2.88 0.98 8.72
CA ALA A 20 1.87 0.71 7.71
C ALA A 20 0.95 -0.45 8.12
N GLN A 21 1.51 -1.58 8.59
CA GLN A 21 0.71 -2.74 9.01
C GLN A 21 -0.23 -2.44 10.19
N LEU A 22 0.13 -1.50 11.08
CA LEU A 22 -0.74 -1.12 12.20
C LEU A 22 -1.93 -0.31 11.69
N ILE A 23 -1.67 0.72 10.89
CA ILE A 23 -2.71 1.58 10.30
C ILE A 23 -3.65 0.76 9.41
N LEU A 24 -3.11 -0.15 8.61
CA LEU A 24 -3.91 -1.00 7.73
C LEU A 24 -4.84 -1.92 8.52
N ARG A 25 -4.35 -2.54 9.59
CA ARG A 25 -5.17 -3.37 10.48
C ARG A 25 -6.26 -2.56 11.17
N GLU A 26 -5.95 -1.36 11.65
CA GLU A 26 -6.93 -0.45 12.26
C GLU A 26 -8.05 -0.08 11.29
N GLU A 27 -7.74 0.13 10.01
CA GLU A 27 -8.72 0.41 8.95
C GLU A 27 -9.40 -0.85 8.38
N GLY A 28 -9.09 -2.05 8.91
CA GLY A 28 -9.70 -3.31 8.51
C GLY A 28 -9.05 -4.00 7.30
N PHE A 29 -7.93 -3.50 6.79
CA PHE A 29 -7.15 -4.16 5.74
C PHE A 29 -6.24 -5.21 6.37
N ILE A 30 -6.56 -6.48 6.14
CA ILE A 30 -5.86 -7.65 6.72
C ILE A 30 -5.10 -8.49 5.69
N ASN A 31 -5.20 -8.14 4.41
CA ASN A 31 -4.56 -8.83 3.31
C ASN A 31 -3.69 -7.85 2.53
N PHE A 32 -2.38 -7.87 2.80
CA PHE A 32 -1.41 -7.05 2.09
C PHE A 32 -0.06 -7.74 2.02
N THR A 33 0.75 -7.35 1.03
CA THR A 33 2.08 -7.93 0.79
C THR A 33 3.06 -6.83 0.42
N ALA A 34 4.15 -6.75 1.17
CA ALA A 34 5.30 -5.92 0.81
C ALA A 34 6.30 -6.74 0.00
N TYR A 35 6.77 -6.16 -1.09
CA TYR A 35 7.80 -6.72 -1.94
C TYR A 35 8.99 -5.79 -2.04
N LYS A 36 10.18 -6.37 -2.14
CA LYS A 36 11.40 -5.64 -2.49
C LYS A 36 11.34 -5.19 -3.95
N THR A 37 11.79 -3.98 -4.19
CA THR A 37 11.94 -3.41 -5.54
C THR A 37 13.39 -3.43 -5.97
N LYS A 38 13.69 -2.81 -7.12
CA LYS A 38 15.06 -2.75 -7.68
C LYS A 38 16.07 -2.07 -6.75
N THR A 39 15.63 -1.14 -5.90
CA THR A 39 16.51 -0.36 -5.02
C THR A 39 16.48 -0.97 -3.61
N PRO A 40 17.65 -1.33 -3.03
CA PRO A 40 17.70 -1.82 -1.66
C PRO A 40 17.07 -0.83 -0.67
N GLY A 41 16.23 -1.33 0.23
CA GLY A 41 15.50 -0.51 1.21
C GLY A 41 14.17 0.07 0.71
N HIS A 42 13.90 0.03 -0.60
CA HIS A 42 12.61 0.44 -1.16
C HIS A 42 11.62 -0.73 -1.19
N LEU A 43 10.33 -0.43 -1.07
CA LEU A 43 9.28 -1.44 -1.03
C LEU A 43 8.09 -1.04 -1.90
N HIS A 44 7.49 -2.03 -2.54
CA HIS A 44 6.10 -1.93 -3.00
C HIS A 44 5.20 -2.67 -2.02
N LEU A 45 4.33 -1.95 -1.31
CA LEU A 45 3.32 -2.51 -0.42
C LEU A 45 1.96 -2.58 -1.13
N TYR A 46 1.54 -3.78 -1.50
CA TYR A 46 0.28 -4.07 -2.17
C TYR A 46 -0.81 -4.39 -1.14
N ILE A 47 -1.89 -3.61 -1.15
CA ILE A 47 -3.07 -3.83 -0.33
C ILE A 47 -4.12 -4.54 -1.20
N HIS A 48 -4.44 -5.78 -0.85
CA HIS A 48 -5.32 -6.66 -1.64
C HIS A 48 -6.78 -6.38 -1.29
N LYS A 49 -7.38 -5.39 -1.96
CA LYS A 49 -8.80 -5.03 -1.78
C LYS A 49 -9.73 -5.86 -2.66
N GLY A 50 -9.24 -6.36 -3.80
CA GLY A 50 -10.07 -6.97 -4.84
C GLY A 50 -10.69 -5.93 -5.76
N HIS A 51 -11.64 -6.36 -6.60
CA HIS A 51 -12.15 -5.54 -7.69
C HIS A 51 -12.76 -4.22 -7.21
N THR A 52 -12.05 -3.12 -7.47
CA THR A 52 -12.44 -1.76 -7.07
C THR A 52 -12.56 -0.87 -8.31
N ALA A 53 -13.61 -0.07 -8.41
CA ALA A 53 -13.74 0.91 -9.50
C ALA A 53 -12.56 1.89 -9.49
N LEU A 54 -12.07 2.32 -10.66
CA LEU A 54 -10.84 3.13 -10.73
C LEU A 54 -10.92 4.43 -9.92
N ASN A 55 -12.05 5.15 -10.00
CA ASN A 55 -12.27 6.39 -9.25
C ASN A 55 -12.31 6.14 -7.73
N GLU A 56 -12.92 5.05 -7.29
CA GLU A 56 -12.90 4.65 -5.88
C GLU A 56 -11.47 4.28 -5.44
N GLY A 57 -10.70 3.65 -6.33
CA GLY A 57 -9.29 3.35 -6.13
C GLY A 57 -8.45 4.61 -5.87
N TYR A 58 -8.63 5.67 -6.66
CA TYR A 58 -7.96 6.96 -6.44
C TYR A 58 -8.32 7.58 -5.09
N SER A 59 -9.61 7.64 -4.76
CA SER A 59 -10.07 8.19 -3.49
C SER A 59 -9.53 7.41 -2.30
N LEU A 60 -9.51 6.07 -2.40
CA LEU A 60 -8.99 5.21 -1.34
C LEU A 60 -7.46 5.34 -1.19
N ALA A 61 -6.73 5.34 -2.30
CA ALA A 61 -5.28 5.56 -2.32
C ALA A 61 -4.91 6.88 -1.62
N SER A 62 -5.61 7.96 -1.98
CA SER A 62 -5.42 9.27 -1.35
C SER A 62 -5.75 9.25 0.15
N LYS A 63 -6.88 8.67 0.55
CA LYS A 63 -7.27 8.53 1.97
C LYS A 63 -6.19 7.80 2.77
N LEU A 64 -5.74 6.63 2.30
CA LEU A 64 -4.71 5.84 2.98
C LEU A 64 -3.39 6.59 3.07
N SER A 65 -3.00 7.29 2.00
CA SER A 65 -1.77 8.09 1.98
C SER A 65 -1.80 9.21 3.02
N MET A 66 -2.93 9.92 3.15
CA MET A 66 -3.10 10.94 4.20
C MET A 66 -3.03 10.36 5.61
N MET A 67 -3.63 9.18 5.83
CA MET A 67 -3.55 8.51 7.14
C MET A 67 -2.11 8.11 7.48
N PHE A 68 -1.37 7.57 6.51
CA PHE A 68 0.05 7.26 6.68
C PHE A 68 0.86 8.54 6.97
N ALA A 69 0.62 9.61 6.23
CA ALA A 69 1.28 10.90 6.40
C ALA A 69 1.06 11.52 7.79
N SER A 70 -0.09 11.24 8.43
CA SER A 70 -0.37 11.70 9.79
C SER A 70 0.51 11.03 10.87
N LYS A 71 1.15 9.90 10.56
CA LYS A 71 1.95 9.10 11.51
C LYS A 71 3.41 8.97 11.12
N MET A 72 3.79 9.27 9.87
CA MET A 72 5.16 9.14 9.38
C MET A 72 5.44 10.11 8.22
N PRO A 73 6.70 10.54 8.03
CA PRO A 73 7.06 11.41 6.91
C PRO A 73 6.75 10.73 5.57
N VAL A 74 6.28 11.50 4.61
CA VAL A 74 5.92 11.00 3.29
C VAL A 74 7.19 10.72 2.49
N GLU A 75 7.51 9.44 2.36
CA GLU A 75 8.62 8.93 1.54
C GLU A 75 8.11 7.92 0.50
N TRP A 76 6.84 8.03 0.11
CA TRP A 76 6.19 7.10 -0.81
C TRP A 76 5.38 7.82 -1.89
N LYS A 77 5.16 7.10 -2.98
CA LYS A 77 4.09 7.37 -3.94
C LYS A 77 2.98 6.35 -3.75
N VAL A 78 1.75 6.72 -4.09
CA VAL A 78 0.61 5.81 -4.01
C VAL A 78 0.03 5.57 -5.40
N PHE A 79 -0.40 4.34 -5.65
CA PHE A 79 -1.00 3.91 -6.91
C PHE A 79 -2.33 3.20 -6.64
N PRO A 80 -3.36 3.43 -7.48
CA PRO A 80 -3.35 4.36 -8.59
C PRO A 80 -3.39 5.83 -8.10
N SER A 81 -2.84 6.76 -8.89
CA SER A 81 -2.86 8.21 -8.65
C SER A 81 -3.27 8.98 -9.92
N MET A 82 -3.97 10.10 -9.71
CA MET A 82 -4.34 11.07 -10.74
C MET A 82 -3.24 12.12 -11.00
N ASP A 83 -2.18 12.13 -10.19
CA ASP A 83 -1.09 13.12 -10.28
C ASP A 83 -0.17 12.86 -11.49
N VAL A 84 -0.32 11.70 -12.13
CA VAL A 84 0.45 11.26 -13.30
C VAL A 84 -0.50 10.76 -14.39
N PRO A 85 -0.08 10.78 -15.67
CA PRO A 85 -0.86 10.19 -16.76
C PRO A 85 -1.22 8.72 -16.47
N ARG A 86 -2.34 8.27 -17.02
CA ARG A 86 -2.91 6.95 -16.71
C ARG A 86 -1.94 5.81 -17.02
N GLU A 87 -1.18 5.94 -18.09
CA GLU A 87 -0.17 4.99 -18.54
C GLU A 87 1.07 4.91 -17.63
N PHE A 88 1.27 5.89 -16.73
CA PHE A 88 2.29 5.87 -15.69
C PHE A 88 1.82 5.21 -14.39
N ASN A 89 0.54 4.82 -14.30
CA ASN A 89 0.02 4.00 -13.20
C ASN A 89 0.39 2.52 -13.38
N ILE A 90 1.67 2.28 -13.65
CA ILE A 90 2.28 0.97 -13.83
C ILE A 90 3.36 0.77 -12.76
N LEU A 91 3.59 -0.49 -12.39
CA LEU A 91 4.56 -0.86 -11.38
C LEU A 91 5.52 -1.86 -11.98
N ILE A 92 6.82 -1.71 -11.67
CA ILE A 92 7.80 -2.75 -11.97
C ILE A 92 7.44 -4.04 -11.24
N LEU A 93 7.74 -5.18 -11.88
CA LEU A 93 7.54 -6.48 -11.25
C LEU A 93 8.35 -6.57 -9.95
N PRO A 94 7.76 -7.12 -8.87
CA PRO A 94 8.46 -7.30 -7.61
C PRO A 94 9.58 -8.34 -7.76
N TYR A 95 10.66 -8.17 -7.01
CA TYR A 95 11.82 -9.08 -7.05
C TYR A 95 11.69 -10.19 -6.01
N GLU A 96 11.34 -9.83 -4.77
CA GLU A 96 11.22 -10.76 -3.65
C GLU A 96 10.10 -10.33 -2.71
N VAL A 97 9.51 -11.28 -1.99
CA VAL A 97 8.62 -10.97 -0.87
C VAL A 97 9.46 -10.41 0.28
N TYR A 98 9.14 -9.21 0.74
CA TYR A 98 9.71 -8.66 1.97
C TYR A 98 8.96 -9.22 3.18
N GLN A 99 7.64 -9.00 3.22
CA GLN A 99 6.77 -9.51 4.28
C GLN A 99 5.33 -9.60 3.77
N LYS A 100 4.53 -10.52 4.30
CA LYS A 100 3.12 -10.67 3.95
C LYS A 100 2.28 -10.79 5.20
N GLU A 101 1.11 -10.16 5.18
CA GLU A 101 0.08 -10.35 6.18
C GLU A 101 -1.15 -10.96 5.53
N ARG A 102 -1.70 -11.99 6.18
CA ARG A 102 -2.93 -12.66 5.79
C ARG A 102 -3.78 -12.83 7.02
N GLY A 103 -5.01 -12.35 6.94
CA GLY A 103 -5.99 -12.49 8.01
C GLY A 103 -7.35 -12.82 7.44
N SER A 104 -8.16 -13.46 8.27
CA SER A 104 -9.61 -13.55 8.07
C SER A 104 -10.23 -12.84 9.26
N SER A 105 -10.74 -11.63 9.07
CA SER A 105 -11.54 -10.97 10.09
C SER A 105 -12.95 -11.47 9.90
N TRP A 106 -13.35 -12.45 10.71
CA TRP A 106 -14.77 -12.73 10.90
C TRP A 106 -15.29 -11.58 11.75
N SER A 107 -15.95 -10.62 11.11
CA SER A 107 -16.51 -9.46 11.80
C SER A 107 -17.41 -9.92 12.94
N LYS A 108 -17.11 -9.49 14.17
CA LYS A 108 -18.04 -9.49 15.32
C LYS A 108 -19.26 -8.55 15.12
N HIS A 109 -19.59 -8.24 13.88
CA HIS A 109 -20.66 -7.35 13.46
C HIS A 109 -21.38 -8.04 12.30
N MET A 110 -22.17 -9.06 12.66
CA MET A 110 -23.51 -9.20 12.07
C MET A 110 -24.43 -8.17 12.71
#